data_AF-A0A363TAR4-F1
#
_entry.id   AF-A0A363TAR4-F1
#
_cell.length_a   1.000
_cell.length_b   1.000
_cell.length_c   1.000
_cell.angle_alpha   90.00
_cell.angle_beta   90.00
_cell.angle_gamma   90.00
#
_symmetry.space_group_name_H-M   'P 1'
#
loop_
_entity.id
_entity.type
_entity.pdbx_description
1 polymer ?
#
loop_
_entity_poly.entity_id
_entity_poly.type
_entity_poly.pdbx_seq_one_letter_code
_entity_poly.pdbx_strand_id
1 'polypeptide(L)'
;MFPGLTYELGELSCSYNSPSMIPFRYKNITLLLFASGLLLLLSSCSVIGIGSPESTATPVPTSSIPNFQVIAPQACKLAEQGMIRVYEPQGDLIAWSPKSNTVAYIASTQSSSWDVGDLNILSAPMFQDPERLATGAAGELNWSPDSSAIAFLGLRRSDDLYTIGLAYPDGRPSQDLFPDEAARTDDYASQKAVLEWMDSSRLRVLTSCGFNCLQTIDFYVESGASSPVGEAIQRGWGLWAPHTNQPDTLPAEYADLPGQLNWSPDEKQAAYIDQVGNAWVINAEDGSLYPLDIGQYGTASETDWSYDSQYLAVQVDQNLQIFSLNCP
;
A
#
# COMPACT_ATOMS: atom_id res chain seq x y z
N MET A 1 -34.25 43.90 -18.95
CA MET A 1 -33.44 44.89 -19.68
C MET A 1 -32.61 45.64 -18.64
N PHE A 2 -31.39 45.14 -18.40
CA PHE A 2 -30.29 45.77 -17.66
C PHE A 2 -29.00 45.30 -18.34
N PRO A 3 -27.98 46.15 -18.51
CA PRO A 3 -26.91 45.93 -19.48
C PRO A 3 -25.77 45.08 -18.91
N GLY A 4 -25.10 44.37 -19.82
CA GLY A 4 -23.97 43.51 -19.55
C GLY A 4 -22.67 44.27 -19.25
N LEU A 5 -21.85 43.64 -18.42
CA LEU A 5 -20.44 43.97 -18.22
C LEU A 5 -19.63 42.80 -18.79
N THR A 6 -18.98 43.06 -19.93
CA THR A 6 -17.93 42.22 -20.50
C THR A 6 -16.59 42.62 -19.88
N TYR A 7 -15.91 41.67 -19.26
CA TYR A 7 -14.51 41.83 -18.85
C TYR A 7 -13.62 41.11 -19.88
N GLU A 8 -12.79 41.89 -20.59
CA GLU A 8 -11.66 41.39 -21.37
C GLU A 8 -10.55 40.95 -20.40
N LEU A 9 -10.14 39.69 -20.51
CA LEU A 9 -8.89 39.21 -19.92
C LEU A 9 -7.84 39.19 -21.03
N GLY A 10 -6.84 40.06 -20.90
CA GLY A 10 -5.68 40.12 -21.79
C GLY A 10 -4.84 38.85 -21.67
N GLU A 11 -4.54 38.24 -22.82
CA GLU A 11 -3.63 37.12 -22.97
C GLU A 11 -2.19 37.55 -22.64
N LEU A 12 -1.61 36.98 -21.59
CA LEU A 12 -0.17 37.01 -21.34
C LEU A 12 0.47 35.81 -22.03
N SER A 13 1.05 36.04 -23.21
CA SER A 13 1.85 35.07 -23.94
C SER A 13 3.25 34.94 -23.32
N CYS A 14 3.53 33.85 -22.62
CA CYS A 14 4.89 33.46 -22.24
C CYS A 14 5.51 32.57 -23.34
N SER A 15 6.38 33.15 -24.15
CA SER A 15 7.21 32.40 -25.12
C SER A 15 8.36 31.72 -24.37
N TYR A 16 8.33 30.39 -24.27
CA TYR A 16 9.44 29.58 -23.77
C TYR A 16 10.36 29.22 -24.94
N ASN A 17 11.55 29.82 -24.98
CA ASN A 17 12.60 29.46 -25.93
C ASN A 17 13.33 28.20 -25.44
N SER A 18 13.19 27.10 -26.18
CA SER A 18 13.93 25.86 -25.98
C SER A 18 15.41 26.03 -26.36
N PRO A 19 16.39 25.70 -25.50
CA PRO A 19 17.77 25.58 -25.93
C PRO A 19 17.98 24.25 -26.65
N SER A 20 18.56 24.36 -27.84
CA SER A 20 18.99 23.27 -28.71
C SER A 20 20.04 22.38 -28.04
N MET A 21 19.74 21.09 -27.89
CA MET A 21 20.73 20.07 -27.51
C MET A 21 21.73 19.81 -28.65
N ILE A 22 23.01 19.99 -28.34
CA ILE A 22 24.14 19.60 -29.18
C ILE A 22 24.50 18.14 -28.85
N PRO A 23 24.70 17.25 -29.84
CA PRO A 23 25.06 15.86 -29.56
C PRO A 23 26.54 15.73 -29.18
N PHE A 24 26.81 15.24 -27.97
CA PHE A 24 28.15 14.82 -27.55
C PHE A 24 28.52 13.48 -28.20
N ARG A 25 29.50 13.53 -29.11
CA ARG A 25 30.17 12.34 -29.66
C ARG A 25 31.10 11.74 -28.61
N TYR A 26 30.83 10.50 -28.20
CA TYR A 26 31.79 9.64 -27.53
C TYR A 26 32.87 9.20 -28.53
N LYS A 27 34.15 9.43 -28.21
CA LYS A 27 35.29 8.79 -28.87
C LYS A 27 36.15 8.08 -27.82
N ASN A 28 36.30 6.78 -28.04
CA ASN A 28 37.21 5.86 -27.40
C ASN A 28 38.64 6.40 -27.34
N ILE A 29 39.29 6.35 -26.17
CA ILE A 29 40.74 6.33 -26.05
C ILE A 29 41.12 5.19 -25.11
N THR A 30 41.53 4.10 -25.73
CA THR A 30 42.29 3.01 -25.12
C THR A 30 43.77 3.35 -25.29
N LEU A 31 44.59 2.96 -24.30
CA LEU A 31 45.94 2.38 -24.41
C LEU A 31 47.07 3.07 -23.61
N LEU A 32 47.45 2.37 -22.53
CA LEU A 32 48.78 2.03 -21.97
C LEU A 32 49.92 3.07 -21.81
N LEU A 33 50.56 2.95 -20.63
CA LEU A 33 52.00 2.84 -20.31
C LEU A 33 52.25 3.57 -18.96
N PHE A 34 53.09 3.20 -18.00
CA PHE A 34 53.85 2.02 -17.58
C PHE A 34 54.54 2.44 -16.25
N ALA A 35 55.00 1.46 -15.46
CA ALA A 35 56.07 1.57 -14.43
C ALA A 35 55.77 2.40 -13.15
N SER A 36 55.60 1.76 -11.98
CA SER A 36 56.65 1.19 -11.11
C SER A 36 57.18 2.21 -10.11
N GLY A 37 56.66 2.15 -8.87
CA GLY A 37 57.12 2.92 -7.71
C GLY A 37 57.14 2.04 -6.47
N LEU A 38 58.32 1.47 -6.23
CA LEU A 38 58.68 0.46 -5.24
C LEU A 38 58.73 1.04 -3.81
N LEU A 39 58.21 0.27 -2.84
CA LEU A 39 58.60 0.19 -1.42
C LEU A 39 58.94 1.47 -0.64
N LEU A 40 58.09 1.79 0.34
CA LEU A 40 58.55 2.30 1.64
C LEU A 40 57.91 1.49 2.78
N LEU A 41 58.79 0.90 3.58
CA LEU A 41 58.55 0.17 4.82
C LEU A 41 58.42 1.15 6.00
N LEU A 42 57.95 0.58 7.14
CA LEU A 42 57.99 1.09 8.53
C LEU A 42 56.78 1.99 8.88
N SER A 43 56.06 1.87 10.00
CA SER A 43 56.28 1.16 11.27
C SER A 43 55.02 1.25 12.16
N SER A 44 54.73 0.17 12.89
CA SER A 44 54.15 0.07 14.25
C SER A 44 53.12 1.10 14.76
N CYS A 45 51.98 0.61 15.25
CA CYS A 45 51.66 0.61 16.68
C CYS A 45 50.43 -0.27 16.97
N SER A 46 50.66 -1.39 17.65
CA SER A 46 49.62 -2.13 18.35
C SER A 46 49.20 -1.33 19.57
N VAL A 47 47.93 -0.93 19.64
CA VAL A 47 47.30 -0.56 20.91
C VAL A 47 46.23 -1.61 21.18
N ILE A 48 46.55 -2.49 22.10
CA ILE A 48 45.61 -3.36 22.79
C ILE A 48 44.81 -2.44 23.73
N GLY A 49 43.65 -1.99 23.25
CA GLY A 49 42.62 -1.38 24.07
C GLY A 49 41.59 -2.45 24.41
N ILE A 50 41.74 -3.07 25.58
CA ILE A 50 40.63 -3.79 26.24
C ILE A 50 39.68 -2.71 26.74
N GLY A 51 38.82 -2.24 25.85
CA GLY A 51 37.54 -1.66 26.23
C GLY A 51 36.51 -2.72 25.89
N SER A 52 35.94 -3.38 26.91
CA SER A 52 34.63 -3.99 26.70
C SER A 52 33.75 -2.91 26.09
N PRO A 53 33.10 -3.12 24.94
CA PRO A 53 32.01 -2.25 24.56
C PRO A 53 31.01 -2.38 25.70
N GLU A 54 30.93 -1.34 26.52
CA GLU A 54 29.82 -1.15 27.42
C GLU A 54 28.61 -1.08 26.51
N SER A 55 27.93 -2.22 26.40
CA SER A 55 26.69 -2.39 25.67
C SER A 55 25.74 -1.39 26.29
N THR A 56 25.73 -0.19 25.72
CA THR A 56 24.76 0.84 26.04
C THR A 56 23.44 0.20 25.68
N ALA A 57 22.70 -0.25 26.69
CA ALA A 57 21.40 -0.84 26.50
C ALA A 57 20.60 0.15 25.65
N THR A 58 20.31 -0.24 24.41
CA THR A 58 19.45 0.56 23.55
C THR A 58 18.16 0.75 24.32
N PRO A 59 17.72 1.99 24.59
CA PRO A 59 16.49 2.21 25.33
C PRO A 59 15.38 1.47 24.59
N VAL A 60 14.73 0.52 25.26
CA VAL A 60 13.51 -0.10 24.76
C VAL A 60 12.52 1.05 24.59
N PRO A 61 11.88 1.20 23.41
CA PRO A 61 10.92 2.27 23.23
C PRO A 61 9.82 2.16 24.29
N THR A 62 9.57 3.25 25.00
CA THR A 62 8.53 3.30 26.02
C THR A 62 7.19 3.27 25.31
N SER A 63 6.50 2.13 25.35
CA SER A 63 5.11 2.06 24.91
C SER A 63 4.22 2.88 25.84
N SER A 64 3.29 3.62 25.26
CA SER A 64 2.22 4.33 25.96
C SER A 64 1.01 3.44 26.27
N ILE A 65 1.03 2.17 25.85
CA ILE A 65 -0.11 1.25 25.95
C ILE A 65 -0.15 0.65 27.37
N PRO A 66 -1.17 0.97 28.19
CA PRO A 66 -1.29 0.44 29.54
C PRO A 66 -1.49 -1.08 29.52
N ASN A 67 -0.99 -1.78 30.54
CA ASN A 67 -1.20 -3.21 30.79
C ASN A 67 -0.47 -4.19 29.84
N PHE A 68 0.33 -3.72 28.88
CA PHE A 68 1.18 -4.59 28.06
C PHE A 68 2.63 -4.56 28.53
N GLN A 69 3.29 -5.72 28.49
CA GLN A 69 4.71 -5.82 28.77
C GLN A 69 5.51 -5.54 27.49
N VAL A 70 6.21 -4.41 27.45
CA VAL A 70 7.09 -4.10 26.32
C VAL A 70 8.33 -5.00 26.35
N ILE A 71 8.57 -5.71 25.26
CA ILE A 71 9.74 -6.57 25.05
C ILE A 71 10.56 -6.11 23.84
N ALA A 72 11.72 -6.72 23.65
CA ALA A 72 12.57 -6.45 22.49
C ALA A 72 11.87 -6.86 21.17
N PRO A 73 12.17 -6.18 20.04
CA PRO A 73 11.65 -6.57 18.72
C PRO A 73 11.89 -8.06 18.43
N GLN A 74 10.85 -8.75 17.95
CA GLN A 74 10.93 -10.17 17.60
C GLN A 74 10.73 -10.46 16.10
N ALA A 75 10.20 -9.49 15.34
CA ALA A 75 9.94 -9.65 13.92
C ALA A 75 11.15 -9.24 13.06
N CYS A 76 11.33 -9.93 11.94
CA CYS A 76 12.39 -9.67 10.97
C CYS A 76 11.81 -9.10 9.67
N LYS A 77 12.31 -7.95 9.21
CA LYS A 77 11.96 -7.42 7.90
C LYS A 77 12.54 -8.30 6.79
N LEU A 78 11.68 -8.81 5.91
CA LEU A 78 12.03 -9.67 4.79
C LEU A 78 12.16 -8.92 3.47
N ALA A 79 11.31 -7.92 3.25
CA ALA A 79 11.29 -7.15 2.02
C ALA A 79 10.81 -5.72 2.25
N GLU A 80 11.20 -4.86 1.30
CA GLU A 80 10.76 -3.47 1.21
C GLU A 80 10.54 -3.15 -0.27
N GLN A 81 9.39 -2.56 -0.61
CA GLN A 81 9.03 -2.22 -1.99
C GLN A 81 8.38 -0.84 -2.06
N GLY A 82 8.64 -0.09 -3.12
CA GLY A 82 8.03 1.23 -3.32
C GLY A 82 6.51 1.15 -3.55
N MET A 83 5.76 1.97 -2.83
CA MET A 83 4.31 2.15 -2.91
C MET A 83 3.95 3.57 -3.33
N ILE A 84 2.71 3.76 -3.77
CA ILE A 84 2.13 5.09 -3.99
C ILE A 84 1.95 5.84 -2.67
N ARG A 85 1.72 7.16 -2.77
CA ARG A 85 1.47 8.02 -1.61
C ARG A 85 0.08 8.63 -1.67
N VAL A 86 -0.81 8.14 -0.83
CA VAL A 86 -2.15 8.72 -0.70
C VAL A 86 -2.16 9.80 0.40
N TYR A 87 -2.88 10.90 0.17
CA TYR A 87 -3.14 11.90 1.22
C TYR A 87 -4.51 11.68 1.89
N GLU A 88 -5.42 11.04 1.16
CA GLU A 88 -6.75 10.69 1.63
C GLU A 88 -6.90 9.17 1.49
N PRO A 89 -7.65 8.50 2.39
CA PRO A 89 -7.88 7.06 2.29
C PRO A 89 -8.52 6.67 0.95
N GLN A 90 -8.06 5.55 0.36
CA GLN A 90 -8.57 5.01 -0.91
C GLN A 90 -8.95 3.52 -0.78
N GLY A 91 -9.34 3.09 0.40
CA GLY A 91 -9.47 1.69 0.77
C GLY A 91 -8.11 1.03 0.92
N ASP A 92 -8.09 -0.29 0.82
CA ASP A 92 -6.87 -1.08 1.01
C ASP A 92 -5.87 -0.85 -0.13
N LEU A 93 -4.64 -0.50 0.23
CA LEU A 93 -3.50 -0.43 -0.68
C LEU A 93 -2.64 -1.70 -0.62
N ILE A 94 -2.88 -2.55 0.38
CA ILE A 94 -2.22 -3.82 0.63
C ILE A 94 -3.30 -4.87 0.92
N ALA A 95 -3.22 -6.04 0.31
CA ALA A 95 -4.12 -7.14 0.64
C ALA A 95 -3.43 -8.51 0.47
N TRP A 96 -3.46 -9.36 1.48
CA TRP A 96 -3.01 -10.74 1.38
C TRP A 96 -4.05 -11.64 0.73
N SER A 97 -3.56 -12.61 -0.04
CA SER A 97 -4.38 -13.70 -0.53
C SER A 97 -4.95 -14.51 0.65
N PRO A 98 -6.25 -14.88 0.62
CA PRO A 98 -6.85 -15.70 1.66
C PRO A 98 -6.42 -17.18 1.62
N LYS A 99 -5.60 -17.60 0.64
CA LYS A 99 -5.20 -19.01 0.46
C LYS A 99 -3.70 -19.23 0.28
N SER A 100 -2.92 -18.18 0.07
CA SER A 100 -1.47 -18.28 -0.13
C SER A 100 -0.74 -17.11 0.50
N ASN A 101 0.57 -17.29 0.73
CA ASN A 101 1.44 -16.22 1.21
C ASN A 101 1.86 -15.33 0.04
N THR A 102 0.85 -14.73 -0.60
CA THR A 102 0.97 -13.78 -1.69
C THR A 102 0.28 -12.49 -1.27
N VAL A 103 0.99 -11.38 -1.32
CA VAL A 103 0.45 -10.05 -1.00
C VAL A 103 0.31 -9.24 -2.28
N ALA A 104 -0.86 -8.63 -2.47
CA ALA A 104 -1.11 -7.62 -3.48
C ALA A 104 -0.86 -6.24 -2.88
N TYR A 105 -0.30 -5.33 -3.68
CA TYR A 105 -0.04 -3.95 -3.25
C TYR A 105 -0.01 -2.99 -4.44
N ILE A 106 -0.24 -1.70 -4.16
CA ILE A 106 -0.17 -0.65 -5.18
C ILE A 106 1.23 -0.03 -5.20
N ALA A 107 2.02 -0.46 -6.18
CA ALA A 107 3.40 -0.05 -6.37
C ALA A 107 3.50 1.34 -6.99
N SER A 108 4.50 2.11 -6.56
CA SER A 108 4.90 3.31 -7.28
C SER A 108 5.81 2.97 -8.46
N THR A 109 5.54 3.61 -9.58
CA THR A 109 6.28 3.49 -10.85
C THR A 109 6.60 4.87 -11.40
N GLN A 110 7.51 4.96 -12.38
CA GLN A 110 7.85 6.25 -13.00
C GLN A 110 6.65 6.95 -13.65
N SER A 111 5.64 6.18 -14.07
CA SER A 111 4.39 6.68 -14.66
C SER A 111 3.27 6.89 -13.65
N SER A 112 3.49 6.58 -12.36
CA SER A 112 2.50 6.75 -11.31
C SER A 112 2.20 8.22 -11.07
N SER A 113 0.93 8.52 -10.80
CA SER A 113 0.58 9.77 -10.15
C SER A 113 0.73 9.58 -8.63
N TRP A 114 0.47 10.65 -7.88
CA TRP A 114 0.48 10.62 -6.42
C TRP A 114 -0.48 9.55 -5.86
N ASP A 115 -1.66 9.41 -6.47
CA ASP A 115 -2.79 8.58 -6.04
C ASP A 115 -3.03 7.32 -6.87
N VAL A 116 -2.22 7.05 -7.91
CA VAL A 116 -2.46 5.91 -8.81
C VAL A 116 -1.14 5.27 -9.22
N GLY A 117 -1.07 3.95 -9.09
CA GLY A 117 0.12 3.14 -9.37
C GLY A 117 -0.16 1.89 -10.20
N ASP A 118 0.77 0.94 -10.11
CA ASP A 118 0.64 -0.39 -10.70
C ASP A 118 0.22 -1.39 -9.60
N LEU A 119 -0.77 -2.24 -9.89
CA LEU A 119 -1.12 -3.34 -9.00
C LEU A 119 -0.11 -4.47 -9.20
N ASN A 120 0.66 -4.74 -8.15
CA ASN A 120 1.66 -5.79 -8.13
C ASN A 120 1.32 -6.85 -7.08
N ILE A 121 1.90 -8.04 -7.24
CA ILE A 121 1.92 -9.10 -6.23
C ILE A 121 3.35 -9.50 -5.88
N LEU A 122 3.55 -9.96 -4.64
CA LEU A 122 4.79 -10.58 -4.14
C LEU A 122 4.43 -11.88 -3.43
N SER A 123 5.27 -12.90 -3.59
CA SER A 123 5.05 -14.19 -2.94
C SER A 123 6.21 -14.59 -2.02
N ALA A 124 5.84 -15.25 -0.92
CA ALA A 124 6.75 -15.93 -0.03
C ALA A 124 7.55 -17.02 -0.77
N PRO A 125 8.71 -17.44 -0.24
CA PRO A 125 9.33 -16.96 1.00
C PRO A 125 10.21 -15.71 0.83
N MET A 126 10.53 -15.33 -0.41
CA MET A 126 11.56 -14.33 -0.67
C MET A 126 11.01 -12.91 -0.78
N PHE A 127 9.81 -12.72 -1.36
CA PHE A 127 9.21 -11.40 -1.59
C PHE A 127 10.12 -10.40 -2.36
N GLN A 128 10.95 -10.89 -3.29
CA GLN A 128 11.94 -10.08 -4.00
C GLN A 128 11.50 -9.65 -5.40
N ASP A 129 10.69 -10.46 -6.06
CA ASP A 129 10.36 -10.30 -7.48
C ASP A 129 8.87 -9.88 -7.62
N PRO A 130 8.57 -8.58 -7.68
CA PRO A 130 7.20 -8.11 -7.87
C PRO A 130 6.70 -8.46 -9.28
N GLU A 131 5.54 -9.10 -9.35
CA GLU A 131 4.82 -9.34 -10.59
C GLU A 131 3.72 -8.30 -10.76
N ARG A 132 3.72 -7.59 -11.89
CA ARG A 132 2.68 -6.60 -12.20
C ARG A 132 1.47 -7.26 -12.85
N LEU A 133 0.29 -7.05 -12.28
CA LEU A 133 -0.97 -7.58 -12.80
C LEU A 133 -1.80 -6.53 -13.54
N ALA A 134 -1.78 -5.27 -13.10
CA ALA A 134 -2.53 -4.19 -13.73
C ALA A 134 -1.84 -2.83 -13.56
N THR A 135 -2.26 -1.85 -14.35
CA THR A 135 -1.81 -0.45 -14.27
C THR A 135 -3.00 0.44 -13.94
N GLY A 136 -2.76 1.60 -13.34
CA GLY A 136 -3.84 2.55 -13.07
C GLY A 136 -4.67 2.19 -11.84
N ALA A 137 -4.11 1.43 -10.90
CA ALA A 137 -4.75 1.07 -9.65
C ALA A 137 -4.65 2.22 -8.63
N ALA A 138 -5.77 2.56 -8.01
CA ALA A 138 -5.90 3.65 -7.04
C ALA A 138 -6.07 3.13 -5.60
N GLY A 139 -6.74 2.00 -5.41
CA GLY A 139 -6.97 1.43 -4.08
C GLY A 139 -7.94 0.26 -4.07
N GLU A 140 -8.61 0.05 -2.94
CA GLU A 140 -9.66 -0.96 -2.72
C GLU A 140 -9.24 -2.38 -3.14
N LEU A 141 -8.02 -2.80 -2.81
CA LEU A 141 -7.54 -4.14 -3.14
C LEU A 141 -8.36 -5.18 -2.36
N ASN A 142 -9.05 -6.06 -3.08
CA ASN A 142 -9.88 -7.08 -2.45
C ASN A 142 -9.80 -8.42 -3.18
N TRP A 143 -9.21 -9.42 -2.52
CA TRP A 143 -9.07 -10.76 -3.07
C TRP A 143 -10.40 -11.50 -3.11
N SER A 144 -10.65 -12.18 -4.23
CA SER A 144 -11.69 -13.21 -4.29
C SER A 144 -11.45 -14.30 -3.24
N PRO A 145 -12.51 -14.92 -2.68
CA PRO A 145 -12.36 -15.94 -1.63
C PRO A 145 -11.53 -17.14 -2.07
N ASP A 146 -11.43 -17.40 -3.38
CA ASP A 146 -10.59 -18.46 -3.93
C ASP A 146 -9.21 -18.04 -4.41
N SER A 147 -8.85 -16.77 -4.24
CA SER A 147 -7.59 -16.17 -4.68
C SER A 147 -7.34 -16.21 -6.18
N SER A 148 -8.37 -16.41 -7.00
CA SER A 148 -8.23 -16.45 -8.45
C SER A 148 -8.24 -15.06 -9.11
N ALA A 149 -8.78 -14.06 -8.41
CA ALA A 149 -8.89 -12.68 -8.86
C ALA A 149 -8.70 -11.69 -7.70
N ILE A 150 -8.29 -10.47 -8.04
CA ILE A 150 -8.22 -9.29 -7.17
C ILE A 150 -9.11 -8.22 -7.79
N ALA A 151 -10.13 -7.78 -7.06
CA ALA A 151 -10.87 -6.56 -7.41
C ALA A 151 -10.10 -5.34 -6.90
N PHE A 152 -10.13 -4.25 -7.65
CA PHE A 152 -9.46 -3.00 -7.26
C PHE A 152 -10.18 -1.78 -7.84
N LEU A 153 -10.08 -0.65 -7.15
CA LEU A 153 -10.45 0.66 -7.69
C LEU A 153 -9.37 1.11 -8.69
N GLY A 154 -9.78 1.41 -9.92
CA GLY A 154 -8.88 1.90 -10.97
C GLY A 154 -9.27 3.29 -11.47
N LEU A 155 -8.29 4.07 -11.93
CA LEU A 155 -8.50 5.33 -12.62
C LEU A 155 -8.18 5.18 -14.11
N ARG A 156 -9.19 5.39 -14.96
CA ARG A 156 -9.02 5.39 -16.41
C ARG A 156 -8.51 6.75 -16.87
N ARG A 157 -7.22 6.83 -17.21
CA ARG A 157 -6.58 8.07 -17.68
C ARG A 157 -7.08 8.58 -19.04
N SER A 158 -7.79 7.75 -19.80
CA SER A 158 -8.36 8.14 -21.10
C SER A 158 -9.44 9.20 -20.97
N ASP A 159 -10.18 9.16 -19.87
CA ASP A 159 -11.42 9.90 -19.66
C ASP A 159 -11.65 10.34 -18.21
N ASP A 160 -10.63 10.17 -17.35
CA ASP A 160 -10.59 10.58 -15.94
C ASP A 160 -11.77 10.06 -15.10
N LEU A 161 -12.21 8.83 -15.38
CA LEU A 161 -13.27 8.15 -14.65
C LEU A 161 -12.74 7.00 -13.79
N TYR A 162 -13.30 6.87 -12.59
CA TYR A 162 -13.08 5.69 -11.76
C TYR A 162 -13.83 4.48 -12.30
N THR A 163 -13.18 3.32 -12.24
CA THR A 163 -13.76 2.01 -12.54
C THR A 163 -13.39 0.98 -11.47
N ILE A 164 -14.01 -0.19 -11.54
CA ILE A 164 -13.57 -1.38 -10.82
C ILE A 164 -12.87 -2.31 -11.81
N GLY A 165 -11.61 -2.60 -11.56
CA GLY A 165 -10.83 -3.56 -12.31
C GLY A 165 -10.80 -4.93 -11.63
N LEU A 166 -10.59 -5.97 -12.44
CA LEU A 166 -10.20 -7.30 -11.97
C LEU A 166 -8.81 -7.62 -12.51
N ALA A 167 -7.93 -8.04 -11.62
CA ALA A 167 -6.61 -8.55 -11.94
C ALA A 167 -6.51 -10.04 -11.60
N TYR A 168 -5.73 -10.78 -12.38
CA TYR A 168 -5.66 -12.24 -12.27
C TYR A 168 -4.20 -12.68 -12.07
N PRO A 169 -3.85 -13.28 -10.91
CA PRO A 169 -2.51 -13.79 -10.65
C PRO A 169 -2.05 -14.92 -11.59
N ASP A 170 -2.96 -15.53 -12.35
CA ASP A 170 -2.64 -16.57 -13.34
C ASP A 170 -2.16 -16.03 -14.69
N GLY A 171 -1.96 -14.71 -14.79
CA GLY A 171 -1.47 -14.03 -15.99
C GLY A 171 -2.54 -13.73 -17.05
N ARG A 172 -3.82 -14.00 -16.77
CA ARG A 172 -4.90 -13.50 -17.63
C ARG A 172 -4.90 -11.97 -17.67
N PRO A 173 -5.28 -11.35 -18.80
CA PRO A 173 -5.41 -9.90 -18.88
C PRO A 173 -6.39 -9.37 -17.84
N SER A 174 -6.09 -8.20 -17.27
CA SER A 174 -7.03 -7.51 -16.40
C SER A 174 -8.30 -7.11 -17.15
N GLN A 175 -9.40 -7.03 -16.42
CA GLN A 175 -10.74 -6.73 -16.94
C GLN A 175 -11.29 -5.46 -16.31
N ASP A 176 -11.87 -4.58 -17.12
CA ASP A 176 -12.64 -3.41 -16.68
C ASP A 176 -14.11 -3.82 -16.51
N LEU A 177 -14.67 -3.69 -15.30
CA LEU A 177 -16.08 -4.00 -15.03
C LEU A 177 -17.04 -2.88 -15.45
N PHE A 178 -16.53 -1.68 -15.72
CA PHE A 178 -17.30 -0.55 -16.23
C PHE A 178 -16.66 0.02 -17.50
N PRO A 179 -16.62 -0.75 -18.60
CA PRO A 179 -15.99 -0.30 -19.84
C PRO A 179 -16.74 0.88 -20.46
N ASP A 180 -16.00 1.69 -21.23
CA ASP A 180 -16.53 2.84 -21.98
C ASP A 180 -17.37 3.78 -21.09
N GLU A 181 -18.55 4.19 -21.53
CA GLU A 181 -19.47 5.07 -20.79
C GLU A 181 -20.11 4.41 -19.57
N ALA A 182 -19.98 3.08 -19.37
CA ALA A 182 -20.51 2.45 -18.16
C ALA A 182 -19.81 2.97 -16.89
N ALA A 183 -18.56 3.45 -17.00
CA ALA A 183 -17.85 4.08 -15.88
C ALA A 183 -18.54 5.37 -15.41
N ARG A 184 -19.26 6.08 -16.28
CA ARG A 184 -19.94 7.34 -15.98
C ARG A 184 -21.28 7.06 -15.29
N THR A 185 -21.26 7.05 -13.97
CA THR A 185 -22.45 6.83 -13.13
C THR A 185 -22.99 8.13 -12.54
N ASP A 186 -22.27 9.24 -12.70
CA ASP A 186 -22.68 10.60 -12.37
C ASP A 186 -22.00 11.65 -13.27
N ASP A 187 -22.28 12.94 -13.03
CA ASP A 187 -21.68 14.08 -13.75
C ASP A 187 -20.27 14.47 -13.23
N TYR A 188 -19.68 13.68 -12.33
CA TYR A 188 -18.38 13.96 -11.68
C TYR A 188 -17.35 12.87 -12.06
N ALA A 189 -16.45 12.53 -11.13
CA ALA A 189 -15.45 11.49 -11.30
C ALA A 189 -16.02 10.06 -11.23
N SER A 190 -17.33 9.91 -10.98
CA SER A 190 -18.04 8.62 -10.89
C SER A 190 -17.37 7.62 -9.95
N GLN A 191 -16.99 8.09 -8.76
CA GLN A 191 -16.28 7.31 -7.76
C GLN A 191 -16.98 5.99 -7.44
N LYS A 192 -16.17 4.95 -7.20
CA LYS A 192 -16.61 3.59 -6.91
C LYS A 192 -15.89 3.05 -5.67
N ALA A 193 -16.39 1.96 -5.12
CA ALA A 193 -15.72 1.20 -4.07
C ALA A 193 -16.03 -0.29 -4.24
N VAL A 194 -15.08 -1.15 -3.86
CA VAL A 194 -15.33 -2.59 -3.74
C VAL A 194 -15.91 -2.83 -2.34
N LEU A 195 -17.07 -3.48 -2.24
CA LEU A 195 -17.66 -3.77 -0.92
C LEU A 195 -17.25 -5.15 -0.41
N GLU A 196 -17.53 -6.18 -1.21
CA GLU A 196 -17.28 -7.56 -0.81
C GLU A 196 -17.36 -8.49 -2.02
N TRP A 197 -16.66 -9.61 -1.94
CA TRP A 197 -16.98 -10.79 -2.73
C TRP A 197 -18.07 -11.60 -2.03
N MET A 198 -19.22 -11.77 -2.69
CA MET A 198 -20.29 -12.62 -2.19
C MET A 198 -19.93 -14.11 -2.30
N ASP A 199 -19.17 -14.44 -3.35
CA ASP A 199 -18.51 -15.72 -3.62
C ASP A 199 -17.48 -15.50 -4.76
N SER A 200 -16.78 -16.55 -5.20
CA SER A 200 -15.79 -16.46 -6.28
C SER A 200 -16.30 -15.90 -7.61
N SER A 201 -17.61 -15.89 -7.85
CA SER A 201 -18.22 -15.47 -9.12
C SER A 201 -18.98 -14.15 -9.03
N ARG A 202 -19.22 -13.65 -7.81
CA ARG A 202 -20.06 -12.48 -7.56
C ARG A 202 -19.36 -11.45 -6.70
N LEU A 203 -19.27 -10.24 -7.24
CA LEU A 203 -18.68 -9.07 -6.58
C LEU A 203 -19.78 -8.04 -6.32
N ARG A 204 -19.79 -7.46 -5.13
CA ARG A 204 -20.64 -6.32 -4.80
C ARG A 204 -19.79 -5.06 -4.74
N VAL A 205 -20.29 -4.00 -5.38
CA VAL A 205 -19.60 -2.71 -5.48
C VAL A 205 -20.55 -1.56 -5.18
N LEU A 206 -20.00 -0.42 -4.82
CA LEU A 206 -20.73 0.85 -4.77
C LEU A 206 -20.33 1.73 -5.95
N THR A 207 -21.33 2.41 -6.50
CA THR A 207 -21.13 3.40 -7.56
C THR A 207 -21.81 4.70 -7.20
N SER A 208 -21.13 5.82 -7.41
CA SER A 208 -21.75 7.15 -7.27
C SER A 208 -22.93 7.31 -8.23
N CYS A 209 -24.06 7.80 -7.72
CA CYS A 209 -25.30 8.04 -8.49
C CYS A 209 -25.73 9.51 -8.51
N GLY A 210 -24.82 10.41 -8.15
CA GLY A 210 -25.06 11.85 -8.04
C GLY A 210 -24.53 12.43 -6.72
N PHE A 211 -24.93 13.66 -6.41
CA PHE A 211 -24.48 14.33 -5.20
C PHE A 211 -24.90 13.57 -3.94
N ASN A 212 -23.92 13.15 -3.13
CA ASN A 212 -24.13 12.41 -1.88
C ASN A 212 -24.96 11.12 -2.05
N CYS A 213 -24.84 10.45 -3.20
CA CYS A 213 -25.59 9.26 -3.57
C CYS A 213 -24.64 8.12 -3.93
N LEU A 214 -24.83 6.94 -3.33
CA LEU A 214 -24.18 5.70 -3.73
C LEU A 214 -25.22 4.62 -3.99
N GLN A 215 -25.09 3.90 -5.10
CA GLN A 215 -25.92 2.75 -5.44
C GLN A 215 -25.08 1.48 -5.31
N THR A 216 -25.60 0.48 -4.61
CA THR A 216 -25.02 -0.87 -4.59
C THR A 216 -25.35 -1.59 -5.89
N ILE A 217 -24.34 -2.22 -6.49
CA ILE A 217 -24.47 -3.03 -7.70
C ILE A 217 -23.86 -4.41 -7.43
N ASP A 218 -24.59 -5.47 -7.77
CA ASP A 218 -24.06 -6.83 -7.82
C ASP A 218 -23.57 -7.12 -9.24
N PHE A 219 -22.35 -7.65 -9.36
CA PHE A 219 -21.70 -8.07 -10.59
C PHE A 219 -21.48 -9.57 -10.61
N TYR A 220 -21.79 -10.20 -11.73
CA TYR A 220 -21.36 -11.56 -12.07
C TYR A 220 -20.08 -11.46 -12.89
N VAL A 221 -18.96 -11.85 -12.31
CA VAL A 221 -17.62 -11.59 -12.87
C VAL A 221 -17.40 -12.25 -14.23
N GLU A 222 -17.85 -13.50 -14.38
CA GLU A 222 -17.63 -14.26 -15.63
C GLU A 222 -18.44 -13.71 -16.81
N SER A 223 -19.66 -13.23 -16.58
CA SER A 223 -20.56 -12.76 -17.64
C SER A 223 -20.52 -11.25 -17.83
N GLY A 224 -19.99 -10.51 -16.86
CA GLY A 224 -20.08 -9.04 -16.80
C GLY A 224 -21.49 -8.53 -16.52
N ALA A 225 -22.46 -9.41 -16.27
CA ALA A 225 -23.84 -9.00 -15.97
C ALA A 225 -23.89 -8.29 -14.62
N SER A 226 -24.62 -7.18 -14.54
CA SER A 226 -24.75 -6.41 -13.30
C SER A 226 -26.17 -5.90 -13.09
N SER A 227 -26.52 -5.69 -11.83
CA SER A 227 -27.83 -5.15 -11.43
C SER A 227 -27.75 -4.37 -10.14
N PRO A 228 -28.49 -3.24 -10.02
CA PRO A 228 -28.58 -2.52 -8.76
C PRO A 228 -29.32 -3.35 -7.70
N VAL A 229 -28.88 -3.21 -6.46
CA VAL A 229 -29.46 -3.88 -5.29
C VAL A 229 -29.85 -2.83 -4.25
N GLY A 230 -31.08 -2.94 -3.75
CA GLY A 230 -31.58 -2.07 -2.69
C GLY A 230 -31.76 -0.61 -3.12
N GLU A 231 -32.01 0.24 -2.13
CA GLU A 231 -32.09 1.69 -2.32
C GLU A 231 -30.71 2.33 -2.29
N ALA A 232 -30.57 3.47 -2.98
CA ALA A 232 -29.37 4.28 -2.90
C ALA A 232 -29.16 4.80 -1.46
N ILE A 233 -27.91 4.80 -1.03
CA ILE A 233 -27.48 5.24 0.29
C ILE A 233 -26.75 6.60 0.20
N GLN A 234 -26.67 7.29 1.32
CA GLN A 234 -25.84 8.49 1.43
C GLN A 234 -24.36 8.11 1.54
N ARG A 235 -23.48 8.98 1.02
CA ARG A 235 -22.04 8.77 1.10
C ARG A 235 -21.56 8.93 2.54
N GLY A 236 -21.00 7.86 3.09
CA GLY A 236 -20.34 7.87 4.40
C GLY A 236 -18.91 8.42 4.34
N TRP A 237 -18.44 9.01 5.44
CA TRP A 237 -17.09 9.57 5.56
C TRP A 237 -15.98 8.52 5.69
N GLY A 238 -16.31 7.28 6.09
CA GLY A 238 -15.35 6.20 6.31
C GLY A 238 -15.34 5.12 5.23
N LEU A 239 -15.95 5.36 4.06
CA LEU A 239 -16.11 4.32 3.05
C LEU A 239 -14.78 3.76 2.52
N TRP A 240 -13.75 4.60 2.49
CA TRP A 240 -12.42 4.28 1.96
C TRP A 240 -11.38 4.09 3.07
N ALA A 241 -11.80 3.85 4.31
CA ALA A 241 -10.86 3.51 5.37
C ALA A 241 -10.27 2.12 5.09
N PRO A 242 -8.96 1.88 5.35
CA PRO A 242 -8.40 0.54 5.23
C PRO A 242 -9.14 -0.45 6.15
N HIS A 243 -9.40 -1.63 5.62
CA HIS A 243 -10.02 -2.72 6.36
C HIS A 243 -9.05 -3.24 7.42
N THR A 244 -9.63 -3.65 8.55
CA THR A 244 -8.89 -4.32 9.61
C THR A 244 -9.67 -5.53 10.05
N ASN A 245 -8.96 -6.62 10.28
CA ASN A 245 -9.55 -7.79 10.89
C ASN A 245 -9.75 -7.53 12.40
N GLN A 246 -10.94 -7.85 12.89
CA GLN A 246 -11.31 -7.71 14.29
C GLN A 246 -12.00 -9.01 14.74
N PRO A 247 -11.70 -9.51 15.94
CA PRO A 247 -12.41 -10.65 16.49
C PRO A 247 -13.88 -10.31 16.73
N ASP A 248 -14.75 -11.31 16.70
CA ASP A 248 -16.19 -11.15 16.99
C ASP A 248 -16.44 -10.48 18.34
N THR A 249 -15.56 -10.73 19.31
CA THR A 249 -15.59 -10.09 20.63
C THR A 249 -14.22 -9.54 20.95
N LEU A 250 -14.09 -8.21 20.88
CA LEU A 250 -12.86 -7.52 21.27
C LEU A 250 -12.71 -7.52 22.80
N PRO A 251 -11.60 -8.03 23.36
CA PRO A 251 -11.37 -7.98 24.79
C PRO A 251 -11.26 -6.52 25.30
N ALA A 252 -11.74 -6.26 26.51
CA ALA A 252 -11.93 -4.91 27.03
C ALA A 252 -10.63 -4.10 27.13
N GLU A 253 -9.51 -4.78 27.35
CA GLU A 253 -8.17 -4.21 27.38
C GLU A 253 -7.71 -3.62 26.03
N TYR A 254 -8.33 -4.02 24.92
CA TYR A 254 -8.05 -3.49 23.58
C TYR A 254 -9.05 -2.42 23.14
N ALA A 255 -10.25 -2.38 23.73
CA ALA A 255 -11.37 -1.55 23.27
C ALA A 255 -11.09 -0.04 23.36
N ASP A 256 -10.25 0.38 24.32
CA ASP A 256 -9.92 1.78 24.56
C ASP A 256 -8.56 2.20 23.96
N LEU A 257 -7.93 1.35 23.13
CA LEU A 257 -6.63 1.67 22.54
C LEU A 257 -6.77 2.77 21.47
N PRO A 258 -6.05 3.89 21.61
CA PRO A 258 -6.13 4.98 20.64
C PRO A 258 -5.25 4.67 19.42
N GLY A 259 -5.85 4.08 18.38
CA GLY A 259 -5.12 3.74 17.15
C GLY A 259 -5.88 2.79 16.26
N GLN A 260 -5.16 2.16 15.33
CA GLN A 260 -5.67 1.11 14.46
C GLN A 260 -5.18 -0.25 14.97
N LEU A 261 -6.12 -1.15 15.23
CA LEU A 261 -5.83 -2.57 15.53
C LEU A 261 -6.14 -3.39 14.29
N ASN A 262 -5.29 -4.34 13.95
CA ASN A 262 -5.58 -5.35 12.94
C ASN A 262 -5.13 -6.71 13.46
N TRP A 263 -6.08 -7.63 13.64
CA TRP A 263 -5.83 -8.95 14.20
C TRP A 263 -5.33 -9.94 13.16
N SER A 264 -4.35 -10.75 13.53
CA SER A 264 -3.96 -11.93 12.77
C SER A 264 -5.15 -12.89 12.61
N PRO A 265 -5.23 -13.66 11.50
CA PRO A 265 -6.35 -14.58 11.26
C PRO A 265 -6.59 -15.64 12.34
N ASP A 266 -5.54 -16.04 13.07
CA ASP A 266 -5.63 -16.97 14.20
C ASP A 266 -5.90 -16.28 15.55
N GLU A 267 -6.10 -14.95 15.54
CA GLU A 267 -6.42 -14.09 16.68
C GLU A 267 -5.38 -14.13 17.82
N LYS A 268 -4.20 -14.70 17.59
CA LYS A 268 -3.14 -14.78 18.62
C LYS A 268 -2.32 -13.51 18.72
N GLN A 269 -2.31 -12.73 17.66
CA GLN A 269 -1.53 -11.50 17.55
C GLN A 269 -2.36 -10.39 16.95
N ALA A 270 -2.01 -9.15 17.28
CA ALA A 270 -2.58 -7.96 16.64
C ALA A 270 -1.46 -6.99 16.25
N ALA A 271 -1.54 -6.46 15.04
CA ALA A 271 -0.77 -5.31 14.64
C ALA A 271 -1.49 -4.07 15.19
N TYR A 272 -0.73 -3.16 15.79
CA TYR A 272 -1.25 -1.93 16.36
C TYR A 272 -0.47 -0.73 15.83
N ILE A 273 -1.16 0.20 15.18
CA ILE A 273 -0.62 1.50 14.79
C ILE A 273 -1.14 2.54 15.78
N ASP A 274 -0.22 3.18 16.51
CA ASP A 274 -0.59 4.25 17.45
C ASP A 274 -0.91 5.58 16.73
N GLN A 275 -1.38 6.58 17.47
CA GLN A 275 -1.78 7.88 16.91
C GLN A 275 -0.66 8.67 16.22
N VAL A 276 0.61 8.32 16.44
CA VAL A 276 1.76 8.97 15.80
C VAL A 276 2.38 8.11 14.69
N GLY A 277 1.78 6.95 14.40
CA GLY A 277 2.17 6.07 13.30
C GLY A 277 3.27 5.07 13.65
N ASN A 278 3.59 4.84 14.93
CA ASN A 278 4.47 3.71 15.26
C ASN A 278 3.69 2.40 15.12
N ALA A 279 4.33 1.39 14.53
CA ALA A 279 3.76 0.07 14.40
C ALA A 279 4.30 -0.88 15.47
N TRP A 280 3.39 -1.63 16.07
CA TRP A 280 3.67 -2.60 17.13
C TRP A 280 2.99 -3.93 16.82
N VAL A 281 3.49 -5.01 17.41
CA VAL A 281 2.81 -6.30 17.47
C VAL A 281 2.50 -6.60 18.92
N ILE A 282 1.24 -6.94 19.18
CA ILE A 282 0.73 -7.42 20.46
C ILE A 282 0.58 -8.93 20.38
N ASN A 283 1.11 -9.65 21.35
CA ASN A 283 0.79 -11.05 21.59
C ASN A 283 -0.39 -11.11 22.58
N ALA A 284 -1.50 -11.68 22.14
CA ALA A 284 -2.73 -11.74 22.93
C ALA A 284 -2.71 -12.84 24.01
N GLU A 285 -1.84 -13.86 23.88
CA GLU A 285 -1.76 -14.96 24.84
C GLU A 285 -1.04 -14.54 26.14
N ASP A 286 0.06 -13.79 26.02
CA ASP A 286 0.89 -13.39 27.17
C ASP A 286 0.88 -11.89 27.49
N GLY A 287 0.18 -11.09 26.68
CA GLY A 287 0.09 -9.63 26.88
C GLY A 287 1.41 -8.91 26.64
N SER A 288 2.34 -9.52 25.90
CA SER A 288 3.56 -8.85 25.47
C SER A 288 3.33 -7.98 24.23
N LEU A 289 4.13 -6.93 24.11
CA LEU A 289 4.11 -5.98 23.02
C LEU A 289 5.55 -5.71 22.57
N TYR A 290 5.80 -5.69 21.27
CA TYR A 290 7.10 -5.24 20.75
C TYR A 290 6.94 -4.33 19.52
N PRO A 291 7.87 -3.38 19.33
CA PRO A 291 7.83 -2.50 18.18
C PRO A 291 8.29 -3.23 16.91
N LEU A 292 7.74 -2.83 15.77
CA LEU A 292 8.29 -3.19 14.47
C LEU A 292 9.40 -2.20 14.08
N ASP A 293 10.50 -2.70 13.52
CA ASP A 293 11.55 -1.84 12.98
C ASP A 293 11.15 -1.27 11.61
N ILE A 294 10.28 -0.26 11.64
CA ILE A 294 9.80 0.46 10.45
C ILE A 294 10.76 1.59 10.01
N GLY A 295 11.92 1.72 10.67
CA GLY A 295 12.86 2.82 10.47
C GLY A 295 12.60 4.01 11.40
N GLN A 296 13.65 4.79 11.68
CA GLN A 296 13.67 5.83 12.73
C GLN A 296 12.59 6.92 12.59
N TYR A 297 12.13 7.19 11.37
CA TYR A 297 11.15 8.23 11.06
C TYR A 297 9.99 7.69 10.20
N GLY A 298 9.83 6.36 10.14
CA GLY A 298 8.77 5.73 9.37
C GLY A 298 7.41 5.96 10.04
N THR A 299 6.41 6.33 9.24
CA THR A 299 5.02 6.43 9.72
C THR A 299 4.20 5.31 9.08
N ALA A 300 3.70 4.39 9.90
CA ALA A 300 2.81 3.34 9.44
C ALA A 300 1.38 3.87 9.27
N SER A 301 0.71 3.44 8.20
CA SER A 301 -0.66 3.88 7.86
C SER A 301 -1.63 2.74 7.58
N GLU A 302 -1.13 1.55 7.27
CA GLU A 302 -1.94 0.38 6.95
C GLU A 302 -1.17 -0.89 7.33
N THR A 303 -1.89 -1.92 7.76
CA THR A 303 -1.33 -3.25 8.03
C THR A 303 -2.24 -4.31 7.47
N ASP A 304 -1.68 -5.43 7.02
CA ASP A 304 -2.46 -6.61 6.68
C ASP A 304 -1.68 -7.90 6.96
N TRP A 305 -2.39 -8.93 7.42
CA TRP A 305 -1.82 -10.19 7.87
C TRP A 305 -1.91 -11.27 6.80
N SER A 306 -0.87 -12.08 6.65
CA SER A 306 -0.97 -13.28 5.81
C SER A 306 -1.99 -14.27 6.38
N TYR A 307 -2.60 -15.08 5.50
CA TYR A 307 -3.65 -16.03 5.87
C TYR A 307 -3.23 -17.05 6.95
N ASP A 308 -1.92 -17.31 7.08
CA ASP A 308 -1.33 -18.25 8.04
C ASP A 308 -0.75 -17.57 9.29
N SER A 309 -1.00 -16.27 9.47
CA SER A 309 -0.48 -15.45 10.57
C SER A 309 1.05 -15.42 10.67
N GLN A 310 1.80 -15.77 9.61
CA GLN A 310 3.27 -15.83 9.67
C GLN A 310 3.94 -14.52 9.23
N TYR A 311 3.26 -13.77 8.37
CA TYR A 311 3.77 -12.54 7.78
C TYR A 311 2.83 -11.37 8.06
N LEU A 312 3.44 -10.20 8.22
CA LEU A 312 2.74 -8.93 8.38
C LEU A 312 3.25 -7.97 7.31
N ALA A 313 2.33 -7.47 6.50
CA ALA A 313 2.58 -6.39 5.58
C ALA A 313 2.23 -5.06 6.26
N VAL A 314 3.09 -4.06 6.11
CA VAL A 314 2.93 -2.73 6.71
C VAL A 314 3.21 -1.68 5.65
N GLN A 315 2.27 -0.77 5.42
CA GLN A 315 2.55 0.45 4.66
C GLN A 315 3.27 1.43 5.58
N VAL A 316 4.49 1.81 5.22
CA VAL A 316 5.30 2.79 5.93
C VAL A 316 5.71 3.88 4.95
N ASP A 317 5.16 5.08 5.12
CA ASP A 317 5.28 6.21 4.20
C ASP A 317 4.94 5.83 2.75
N GLN A 318 5.96 5.67 1.89
CA GLN A 318 5.82 5.28 0.48
C GLN A 318 6.39 3.89 0.23
N ASN A 319 6.43 3.02 1.24
CA ASN A 319 6.98 1.68 1.13
C ASN A 319 6.02 0.64 1.71
N LEU A 320 5.92 -0.49 1.02
CA LEU A 320 5.50 -1.76 1.60
C LEU A 320 6.69 -2.35 2.35
N GLN A 321 6.52 -2.67 3.63
CA GLN A 321 7.47 -3.49 4.39
C GLN A 321 6.80 -4.82 4.77
N ILE A 322 7.49 -5.94 4.55
CA ILE A 322 6.99 -7.27 4.91
C ILE A 322 7.86 -7.81 6.06
N PHE A 323 7.22 -8.22 7.14
CA PHE A 323 7.86 -8.79 8.32
C PHE A 323 7.49 -10.26 8.47
N SER A 324 8.46 -11.07 8.92
CA SER A 324 8.23 -12.41 9.46
C SER A 324 8.23 -12.36 10.98
N LEU A 325 7.28 -13.02 11.61
CA LEU A 325 7.26 -13.23 13.06
C LEU A 325 8.16 -14.40 13.49
N ASN A 326 8.52 -15.26 12.54
CA ASN A 326 9.45 -16.34 12.74
C ASN A 326 10.78 -15.98 12.06
N CYS A 327 11.63 -15.30 12.82
CA CYS A 327 13.00 -15.04 12.40
C CYS A 327 13.81 -16.35 12.31
N PRO A 328 14.63 -16.54 11.26
CA PRO A 328 15.52 -17.69 11.13
C PRO A 328 16.67 -17.71 12.15
#